data_AF-A0A3D3DFR4-F1
#
_entry.id   AF-A0A3D3DFR4-F1
#
_cell.length_a   1.000
_cell.length_b   1.000
_cell.length_c   1.000
_cell.angle_alpha   90.00
_cell.angle_beta   90.00
_cell.angle_gamma   90.00
#
_symmetry.space_group_name_H-M   'P 1'
#
loop_
_entity.id
_entity.type
_entity.pdbx_description
1 polymer ?
#
loop_
_entity_poly.entity_id
_entity_poly.type
_entity_poly.pdbx_seq_one_letter_code
_entity_poly.pdbx_strand_id
1 'polypeptide(L)' 'MSSSIKDIAKKLGISATAVSKALNNRKDISEKLKRKVREAARELDYTPNSIAKRLVTNKSNT' A
#
# COMPACT_ATOMS: atom_id res chain seq x y z
N MET A 1 16.25 1.44 6.25
CA MET A 1 15.59 0.15 5.90
C MET A 1 14.24 0.48 5.32
N SER A 2 14.01 0.16 4.05
CA SER A 2 12.80 0.54 3.32
C SER A 2 11.68 -0.46 3.59
N SER A 3 10.70 -0.08 4.39
CA SER A 3 9.44 -0.81 4.55
C SER A 3 8.73 -0.88 3.20
N SER A 4 8.62 -2.07 2.62
CA SER A 4 7.93 -2.28 1.35
C SER A 4 6.50 -2.79 1.58
N ILE A 5 5.67 -2.79 0.52
CA ILE A 5 4.33 -3.41 0.56
C ILE A 5 4.40 -4.88 1.03
N LYS A 6 5.51 -5.58 0.75
CA LYS A 6 5.72 -6.97 1.19
C LYS A 6 5.89 -7.07 2.71
N ASP A 7 6.46 -6.07 3.36
CA ASP A 7 6.66 -6.08 4.81
C ASP A 7 5.34 -5.85 5.55
N ILE A 8 4.50 -4.93 5.05
CA ILE A 8 3.13 -4.76 5.55
C ILE A 8 2.33 -6.05 5.39
N ALA A 9 2.48 -6.72 4.24
CA ALA A 9 1.82 -7.98 3.93
C ALA A 9 2.23 -9.09 4.93
N LYS A 10 3.54 -9.25 5.18
CA LYS A 10 4.06 -10.19 6.18
C LYS A 10 3.57 -9.88 7.59
N LYS A 11 3.61 -8.60 8.01
CA LYS A 11 3.20 -8.17 9.36
C LYS A 11 1.72 -8.45 9.63
N LEU A 12 0.87 -8.30 8.62
CA LEU A 12 -0.57 -8.54 8.73
C LEU A 12 -0.99 -9.98 8.39
N GLY A 13 -0.06 -10.82 7.91
CA GLY A 13 -0.36 -12.18 7.46
C GLY A 13 -1.27 -12.22 6.22
N ILE A 14 -1.24 -11.19 5.38
CA ILE A 14 -2.05 -11.09 4.16
C ILE A 14 -1.17 -11.02 2.92
N SER A 15 -1.76 -11.23 1.74
CA SER A 15 -1.04 -11.14 0.48
C SER A 15 -0.70 -9.69 0.11
N ALA A 16 0.45 -9.47 -0.55
CA ALA A 16 0.84 -8.15 -1.07
C ALA A 16 -0.22 -7.56 -2.03
N THR A 17 -0.95 -8.43 -2.73
CA THR A 17 -2.11 -8.06 -3.55
C THR A 17 -3.27 -7.54 -2.71
N ALA A 18 -3.54 -8.11 -1.52
CA ALA A 18 -4.55 -7.59 -0.60
C ALA A 18 -4.15 -6.21 -0.04
N VAL A 19 -2.87 -6.02 0.32
CA VAL A 19 -2.36 -4.70 0.75
C VAL A 19 -2.50 -3.67 -0.37
N SER A 20 -2.12 -4.03 -1.61
CA SER A 20 -2.27 -3.15 -2.78
C SER A 20 -3.73 -2.80 -3.05
N LYS A 21 -4.65 -3.78 -2.98
CA LYS A 21 -6.09 -3.54 -3.11
C LYS A 21 -6.65 -2.65 -2.00
N ALA A 22 -6.16 -2.81 -0.76
CA ALA A 22 -6.58 -2.01 0.38
C ALA A 22 -6.09 -0.56 0.29
N LEU A 23 -4.84 -0.36 -0.16
CA LEU A 23 -4.28 0.97 -0.44
C LEU A 23 -5.01 1.66 -1.61
N ASN A 24 -5.43 0.90 -2.62
CA ASN A 24 -6.25 1.38 -3.74
C ASN A 24 -7.75 1.52 -3.41
N ASN A 25 -8.15 1.41 -2.14
CA ASN A 25 -9.54 1.56 -1.70
C ASN A 25 -10.57 0.66 -2.44
N ARG A 26 -10.17 -0.54 -2.88
CA ARG A 26 -11.12 -1.47 -3.52
C ARG A 26 -12.24 -1.88 -2.57
N LYS A 27 -13.45 -2.03 -3.13
CA LYS A 27 -14.68 -2.45 -2.42
C LYS A 27 -14.63 -3.92 -1.97
N ASP A 28 -13.78 -4.72 -2.61
CA ASP A 28 -13.59 -6.16 -2.34
C ASP A 28 -12.96 -6.44 -0.96
N ILE A 29 -12.57 -5.40 -0.21
CA ILE A 29 -11.90 -5.53 1.09
C ILE A 29 -12.76 -4.91 2.19
N SER A 30 -12.99 -5.69 3.24
CA SER A 30 -13.66 -5.23 4.46
C SER A 30 -12.97 -3.99 5.04
N GLU A 31 -13.77 -3.02 5.50
CA GLU A 31 -13.27 -1.81 6.17
C GLU A 31 -12.35 -2.13 7.36
N LYS A 32 -12.64 -3.22 8.09
CA LYS A 32 -11.78 -3.73 9.17
C LYS A 32 -10.36 -4.03 8.68
N LEU A 33 -10.22 -4.64 7.50
CA LEU A 33 -8.92 -4.96 6.92
C LEU A 33 -8.24 -3.70 6.37
N LYS A 34 -8.99 -2.79 5.72
CA LYS A 34 -8.44 -1.49 5.29
C LYS A 34 -7.84 -0.72 6.47
N ARG A 35 -8.53 -0.71 7.62
CA ARG A 35 -8.07 -0.04 8.83
C ARG A 35 -6.76 -0.65 9.35
N LYS A 36 -6.71 -1.98 9.47
CA LYS A 36 -5.48 -2.71 9.85
C LYS A 36 -4.31 -2.44 8.89
N VAL A 37 -4.57 -2.42 7.59
CA VAL A 37 -3.55 -2.08 6.58
C VAL A 37 -3.06 -0.65 6.75
N ARG A 38 -3.95 0.30 7.00
CA ARG A 38 -3.61 1.71 7.21
C ARG A 38 -2.82 1.93 8.51
N GLU A 39 -3.16 1.23 9.58
CA GLU A 39 -2.42 1.22 10.85
C GLU A 39 -1.03 0.61 10.68
N ALA A 40 -0.93 -0.58 10.10
CA ALA A 40 0.37 -1.22 9.86
C ALA A 40 1.25 -0.39 8.92
N ALA A 41 0.67 0.23 7.89
CA ALA A 41 1.38 1.15 7.01
C ALA A 41 1.91 2.38 7.76
N ARG A 42 1.12 2.97 8.67
CA ARG A 42 1.60 4.06 9.55
C ARG A 42 2.72 3.60 10.47
N GLU A 43 2.57 2.47 11.13
CA GLU A 43 3.59 1.93 12.05
C GLU A 43 4.91 1.60 11.35
N LEU A 44 4.84 1.20 10.09
CA LEU A 44 6.01 0.88 9.27
C LEU A 44 6.61 2.10 8.57
N ASP A 45 6.09 3.31 8.83
CA ASP A 45 6.43 4.52 8.10
C ASP A 45 6.31 4.35 6.57
N TYR A 46 5.40 3.45 6.17
CA TYR A 46 5.08 3.22 4.77
C TYR A 46 4.22 4.38 4.29
N THR A 47 4.91 5.41 3.84
CA THR A 47 4.33 6.48 3.06
C THR A 47 4.11 5.95 1.64
N PRO A 48 2.85 5.82 1.16
CA PRO A 48 2.61 5.55 -0.25
C PRO A 48 3.21 6.74 -1.01
N ASN A 49 4.42 6.54 -1.53
CA ASN A 49 5.22 7.62 -2.06
C ASN A 49 4.52 8.12 -3.32
N SER A 50 3.80 9.24 -3.18
CA SER A 50 3.16 9.94 -4.29
C SER A 50 4.18 10.33 -5.37
N ILE A 51 5.46 10.45 -5.00
CA ILE A 51 6.60 10.65 -5.90
C ILE A 51 6.89 9.39 -6.73
N ALA A 52 6.80 8.18 -6.14
CA ALA A 52 6.98 6.92 -6.90
C ALA A 52 5.82 6.67 -7.88
N LYS A 53 4.60 7.11 -7.53
CA LYS A 53 3.46 7.09 -8.45
C LYS A 53 3.72 7.95 -9.68
N ARG A 54 4.37 9.11 -9.49
CA ARG A 54 4.77 10.02 -10.57
C ARG A 54 5.89 9.45 -11.45
N LEU A 55 6.82 8.69 -10.88
CA LEU A 55 7.92 8.06 -11.62
C LEU A 55 7.45 6.91 -12.54
N VAL A 56 6.45 6.13 -12.12
CA VAL A 56 5.88 5.04 -12.93
C VAL A 56 4.88 5.56 -13.97
N THR A 57 4.15 6.63 -13.68
CA THR A 57 3.37 7.35 -14.69
C THR A 57 4.27 8.30 -15.46
N ASN A 58 5.23 7.76 -16.20
CA ASN A 58 5.99 8.47 -17.21
C ASN A 58 5.05 8.78 -18.41
N LYS A 59 4.02 9.60 -18.18
CA LYS A 59 3.35 10.34 -19.25
C LYS A 59 4.27 11.50 -19.60
N SER A 60 5.29 11.18 -20.38
CA SER A 60 5.85 12.12 -21.35
C SER A 60 4.73 12.47 -22.32
N ASN A 61 3.92 13.48 -22.00
CA ASN A 61 3.29 14.28 -23.04
C ASN A 61 4.21 15.49 -23.17
N THR A 62 5.05 15.40 -24.20
CA THR A 62 5.77 16.45 -24.93
C THR A 62 6.42 17.58 -24.13
#